data_AF-A0A1U7J564-F1
#
_entry.id   AF-A0A1U7J564-F1
#
_cell.length_a   1.000
_cell.length_b   1.000
_cell.length_c   1.000
_cell.angle_alpha   90.00
_cell.angle_beta   90.00
_cell.angle_gamma   90.00
#
_symmetry.space_group_name_H-M   'P 1'
#
loop_
_entity.id
_entity.type
_entity.pdbx_description
1 polymer ?
#
loop_
_entity_poly.entity_id
_entity_poly.type
_entity_poly.pdbx_seq_one_letter_code
_entity_poly.pdbx_strand_id
1 'polypeptide(L)'
;MSVAERFGERAIAVILTGYGRDGAAGIRAIKQHGGRVIVQDPATANVASMPQAAIDTHQVDRVLPLETIPQTLVNLLQQAKM
;
A
#
# COMPACT_ATOMS: atom_id res chain seq x y z
N MET A 1 -16.01 -8.70 7.55
CA MET A 1 -15.36 -9.05 6.28
C MET A 1 -14.66 -7.82 5.73
N SER A 2 -13.34 -7.88 5.67
CA SER A 2 -12.43 -6.83 5.21
C SER A 2 -11.99 -7.05 3.75
N VAL A 3 -11.28 -6.08 3.18
CA VAL A 3 -10.68 -6.21 1.83
C VAL A 3 -9.67 -7.35 1.78
N ALA A 4 -8.82 -7.50 2.81
CA ALA A 4 -7.84 -8.57 2.89
C ALA A 4 -8.51 -9.95 2.84
N GLU A 5 -9.52 -10.18 3.68
CA GLU A 5 -10.25 -11.45 3.74
C GLU A 5 -11.02 -11.76 2.45
N ARG A 6 -11.62 -10.73 1.83
CA ARG A 6 -12.49 -10.93 0.66
C ARG A 6 -11.73 -11.11 -0.65
N PHE A 7 -10.59 -10.43 -0.81
CA PHE A 7 -9.88 -10.36 -2.09
C PHE A 7 -8.52 -11.07 -2.08
N GLY A 8 -7.95 -11.36 -0.92
CA GLY A 8 -6.68 -12.07 -0.79
C GLY A 8 -5.57 -11.44 -1.62
N GLU A 9 -4.91 -12.24 -2.45
CA GLU A 9 -3.83 -11.82 -3.36
C GLU A 9 -4.22 -10.71 -4.34
N ARG A 10 -5.53 -10.54 -4.61
CA ARG A 10 -6.05 -9.47 -5.47
C ARG A 10 -6.17 -8.13 -4.74
N ALA A 11 -5.97 -8.10 -3.43
CA ALA A 11 -6.01 -6.87 -2.67
C ALA A 11 -4.72 -6.05 -2.88
N ILE A 12 -4.89 -4.75 -3.13
CA ILE A 12 -3.80 -3.78 -3.17
C ILE A 12 -4.12 -2.68 -2.16
N ALA A 13 -3.28 -2.50 -1.16
CA ALA A 13 -3.33 -1.37 -0.23
C ALA A 13 -2.39 -0.27 -0.70
N VAL A 14 -2.87 0.98 -0.69
CA VAL A 14 -2.08 2.16 -1.02
C VAL A 14 -2.12 3.11 0.18
N ILE A 15 -0.97 3.35 0.79
CA ILE A 15 -0.83 4.29 1.91
C ILE A 15 -0.29 5.60 1.40
N LEU A 16 -1.05 6.67 1.59
CA LEU A 16 -0.71 8.02 1.13
C LEU A 16 -0.36 8.92 2.32
N THR A 17 -0.03 10.18 2.02
CA THR A 17 0.14 11.26 2.99
C THR A 17 -0.97 11.27 4.05
N GLY A 18 -0.58 11.47 5.31
CA GLY A 18 -1.53 11.49 6.43
C GLY A 18 -0.83 11.43 7.78
N TYR A 19 -1.61 11.71 8.83
CA TYR A 19 -1.15 11.60 10.21
C TYR A 19 -1.55 10.26 10.83
N GLY A 20 -0.74 9.74 11.75
CA GLY A 20 -1.06 8.54 12.53
C GLY A 20 -0.40 7.25 12.00
N ARG A 21 -0.82 6.11 12.57
CA ARG A 21 -0.24 4.77 12.31
C ARG A 21 -1.30 3.72 11.97
N ASP A 22 -2.54 4.14 11.77
CA ASP A 22 -3.72 3.26 11.70
C ASP A 22 -3.66 2.31 10.48
N GLY A 23 -2.90 2.66 9.45
CA GLY A 23 -2.64 1.81 8.29
C GLY A 23 -1.80 0.56 8.57
N ALA A 24 -1.00 0.53 9.65
CA ALA A 24 -0.06 -0.56 9.92
C ALA A 24 -0.76 -1.91 10.20
N ALA A 25 -1.91 -1.90 10.89
CA ALA A 25 -2.70 -3.11 11.11
C ALA A 25 -3.32 -3.63 9.81
N GLY A 26 -3.80 -2.72 8.94
CA GLY A 26 -4.31 -3.06 7.62
C GLY A 26 -3.24 -3.67 6.71
N ILE A 27 -2.02 -3.11 6.72
CA ILE A 27 -0.86 -3.65 5.98
C ILE A 27 -0.59 -5.10 6.36
N ARG A 28 -0.51 -5.39 7.66
CA ARG A 28 -0.30 -6.76 8.17
C ARG A 28 -1.38 -7.71 7.66
N ALA A 29 -2.64 -7.33 7.75
CA ALA A 29 -3.75 -8.15 7.27
C ALA A 29 -3.68 -8.41 5.76
N ILE A 30 -3.38 -7.38 4.95
CA ILE A 30 -3.24 -7.49 3.50
C ILE A 30 -2.10 -8.46 3.14
N LYS A 31 -0.93 -8.32 3.78
CA LYS A 31 0.21 -9.22 3.52
C LYS A 31 -0.04 -10.65 3.98
N GLN A 32 -0.71 -10.85 5.12
CA GLN A 32 -1.09 -12.19 5.60
C GLN A 32 -1.99 -12.95 4.60
N HIS A 33 -2.78 -12.23 3.80
CA HIS A 33 -3.64 -12.81 2.77
C HIS A 33 -3.01 -12.76 1.36
N GLY A 34 -1.71 -12.49 1.25
CA GLY A 34 -0.97 -12.49 -0.02
C GLY A 34 -1.17 -11.24 -0.89
N GLY A 35 -1.86 -10.21 -0.38
CA GLY A 35 -2.05 -8.96 -1.08
C GLY A 35 -0.79 -8.10 -1.17
N ARG A 36 -0.90 -6.98 -1.89
CA ARG A 36 0.21 -6.06 -2.18
C ARG A 36 0.04 -4.73 -1.44
N VAL A 37 1.15 -4.12 -1.06
CA VAL A 37 1.20 -2.85 -0.32
C VAL A 37 2.12 -1.87 -1.04
N ILE A 38 1.55 -0.73 -1.43
CA ILE A 38 2.26 0.40 -2.01
C ILE A 38 2.18 1.56 -1.03
N VAL A 39 3.28 2.28 -0.86
CA VAL A 39 3.34 3.46 0.00
C VAL A 39 3.84 4.65 -0.80
N GLN A 40 3.23 5.81 -0.60
CA GLN A 40 3.73 7.07 -1.12
C GLN A 40 5.10 7.36 -0.52
N ASP A 41 6.06 7.78 -1.33
CA ASP A 41 7.36 8.24 -0.87
C ASP A 41 7.16 9.39 0.14
N PRO A 42 7.63 9.25 1.40
CA PRO A 42 7.56 10.30 2.41
C PRO A 42 8.09 11.65 1.94
N ALA A 43 9.07 11.69 1.03
CA ALA A 43 9.62 12.92 0.47
C ALA A 43 8.63 13.70 -0.41
N THR A 44 7.62 13.03 -0.97
CA THR A 44 6.55 13.64 -1.78
C THR A 44 5.26 13.85 -0.99
N ALA A 45 5.21 13.45 0.27
CA ALA A 45 4.02 13.52 1.11
C ALA A 45 3.92 14.88 1.81
N ASN A 46 2.73 15.48 1.82
CA ASN A 46 2.46 16.67 2.63
C ASN A 46 2.63 16.39 4.14
N VAL A 47 2.30 15.16 4.56
CA VAL A 47 2.48 14.65 5.93
C VAL A 47 3.06 13.23 5.84
N ALA A 48 4.33 13.10 6.21
CA ALA A 48 5.11 11.87 6.09
C ALA A 48 4.82 10.82 7.18
N SER A 49 4.09 11.16 8.25
CA SER A 49 3.89 10.28 9.42
C SER A 49 3.32 8.91 9.06
N MET A 50 2.21 8.89 8.30
CA MET A 50 1.55 7.63 7.94
C MET A 50 2.35 6.80 6.92
N PRO A 51 2.91 7.39 5.84
CA PRO A 51 3.87 6.69 4.98
C PRO A 51 5.06 6.09 5.72
N GLN A 52 5.69 6.84 6.63
CA GLN A 52 6.82 6.35 7.40
C GLN A 52 6.40 5.19 8.31
N ALA A 53 5.28 5.33 9.01
CA ALA A 53 4.75 4.25 9.86
C ALA A 53 4.42 2.97 9.07
N ALA A 54 4.01 3.10 7.81
CA ALA A 54 3.82 1.97 6.90
C ALA A 54 5.15 1.32 6.51
N ILE A 55 6.17 2.12 6.16
CA ILE A 55 7.52 1.62 5.84
C ILE A 55 8.13 0.86 7.02
N ASP A 56 7.98 1.39 8.24
CA ASP A 56 8.50 0.78 9.48
C ASP A 56 7.89 -0.61 9.79
N THR A 57 6.82 -1.02 9.09
CA THR A 57 6.28 -2.38 9.21
C THR A 57 7.14 -3.44 8.52
N HIS A 58 8.09 -3.04 7.66
CA HIS A 58 8.90 -3.92 6.81
C HIS A 58 8.08 -4.86 5.92
N GLN A 59 6.84 -4.47 5.61
CA GLN A 59 5.85 -5.26 4.88
C GLN A 59 5.37 -4.58 3.59
N VAL A 60 6.07 -3.53 3.18
CA VAL A 60 5.78 -2.73 1.99
C VAL A 60 6.45 -3.35 0.77
N ASP A 61 5.72 -3.48 -0.33
CA ASP A 61 6.27 -4.00 -1.59
C ASP A 61 6.94 -2.90 -2.43
N ARG A 62 6.38 -1.68 -2.42
CA ARG A 62 6.93 -0.54 -3.18
C ARG A 62 6.73 0.78 -2.45
N VAL A 63 7.76 1.62 -2.47
CA VAL A 63 7.71 3.03 -2.06
C VAL A 63 7.87 3.87 -3.32
N LEU A 64 6.91 4.76 -3.59
CA LEU A 64 6.78 5.42 -4.89
C LEU A 64 6.36 6.89 -4.75
N PRO A 65 6.92 7.81 -5.55
CA PRO A 65 6.39 9.17 -5.67
C PRO A 65 4.90 9.15 -6.07
N LEU A 66 4.11 10.09 -5.53
CA LEU A 66 2.65 10.14 -5.73
C LEU A 66 2.25 10.06 -7.20
N GLU A 67 2.96 10.77 -8.07
CA GLU A 67 2.72 10.84 -9.51
C GLU A 67 2.91 9.51 -10.24
N THR A 68 3.68 8.58 -9.67
CA THR A 68 3.96 7.26 -10.28
C THR A 68 3.00 6.16 -9.81
N ILE A 69 2.27 6.39 -8.71
CA ILE A 69 1.33 5.42 -8.14
C ILE A 69 0.21 5.06 -9.12
N PRO A 70 -0.47 6.01 -9.81
CA PRO A 70 -1.56 5.67 -10.73
C PRO A 70 -1.12 4.72 -11.84
N GLN A 71 0.00 5.01 -12.51
CA GLN A 71 0.52 4.16 -13.58
C GLN A 71 0.93 2.78 -13.05
N THR A 72 1.51 2.72 -11.86
CA THR A 72 1.87 1.44 -11.22
C THR A 72 0.63 0.60 -10.95
N LEU A 73 -0.46 1.19 -10.46
CA LEU A 73 -1.71 0.48 -10.23
C LEU A 73 -2.30 -0.10 -11.52
N VAL A 74 -2.33 0.69 -12.60
CA VAL A 74 -2.81 0.22 -13.91
C VAL A 74 -1.98 -0.98 -14.39
N ASN A 75 -0.65 -0.89 -14.29
CA ASN A 75 0.25 -1.97 -14.71
C ASN A 75 0.02 -3.25 -13.88
N LEU A 76 -0.13 -3.14 -12.56
CA LEU A 76 -0.39 -4.29 -11.68
C LEU A 76 -1.72 -4.98 -11.99
N LEU A 77 -2.75 -4.20 -12.35
CA LEU A 77 -4.06 -4.72 -12.71
C LEU A 77 -4.07 -5.38 -14.10
N GLN A 78 -3.25 -4.90 -15.03
CA GLN A 78 -3.08 -5.51 -16.34
C GLN A 78 -2.33 -6.85 -16.26
N GLN A 79 -1.28 -6.93 -15.43
CA GLN A 79 -0.54 -8.17 -15.20
C GLN A 79 -1.38 -9.28 -14.59
N ALA A 80 -2.36 -8.94 -13.74
CA ALA A 80 -3.25 -9.91 -13.12
C ALA A 80 -4.34 -10.49 -14.05
N LYS A 81 -4.47 -9.96 -15.28
CA LYS A 81 -5.43 -10.46 -16.30
C LYS A 81 -4.81 -11.47 -17.26
N MET A 82 -3.51 -11.73 -17.16
CA MET A 82 -2.78 -12.76 -17.93
C MET A 82 -2.64 -14.03 -17.10
#